data_AF-L8GB91-F1
#
_entry.id   AF-L8GB91-F1
#
_cell.length_a   1.000
_cell.length_b   1.000
_cell.length_c   1.000
_cell.angle_alpha   90.00
_cell.angle_beta   90.00
_cell.angle_gamma   90.00
#
_symmetry.space_group_name_H-M   'P 1'
#
loop_
_entity.id
_entity.type
_entity.pdbx_description
1 polymer ?
#
loop_
_entity_poly.entity_id
_entity_poly.type
_entity_poly.pdbx_seq_one_letter_code
_entity_poly.pdbx_strand_id
1 'polypeptide(L)'
;MTNTPPKISRTSSNSEDAHDVKSTSRTLGLRNRSSALAVNTDHDRPGPRSKRRNPTMSAPQSRVINAVVLTAGLMEKTVKVRIGGQKWNKHVRKYFNHPQTFLVHDPRSSLRAGDIIEISSGWRVSKNVRHVVNRIIAPFGEPIEARPSVMTEVERLEERRLKKEAKELRRAKIGTEEKIEKSA
;
A
#
# COMPACT_ATOMS: atom_id res chain seq x y z
N MET A 1 -23.12 -39.23 15.41
CA MET A 1 -22.67 -38.56 16.65
C MET A 1 -22.12 -37.20 16.26
N THR A 2 -22.93 -36.15 16.39
CA THR A 2 -22.64 -34.79 15.88
C THR A 2 -22.31 -33.86 17.05
N ASN A 3 -21.06 -33.44 17.18
CA ASN A 3 -20.60 -32.54 18.24
C ASN A 3 -20.45 -31.11 17.71
N THR A 4 -21.43 -30.26 18.03
CA THR A 4 -21.41 -28.81 17.80
C THR A 4 -20.95 -28.11 19.09
N PRO A 5 -19.86 -27.32 19.09
CA PRO A 5 -19.43 -26.58 20.28
C PRO A 5 -20.24 -25.26 20.49
N PRO A 6 -20.50 -24.84 21.74
CA PRO A 6 -21.29 -23.66 22.04
C PRO A 6 -20.52 -22.33 21.89
N LYS A 7 -21.25 -21.27 21.49
CA LYS A 7 -20.77 -19.88 21.33
C LYS A 7 -20.67 -19.16 22.68
N ILE A 8 -19.56 -18.49 22.93
CA ILE A 8 -19.34 -17.62 24.10
C ILE A 8 -19.54 -16.16 23.68
N SER A 9 -20.56 -15.50 24.22
CA SER A 9 -20.78 -14.05 24.11
C SER A 9 -20.10 -13.32 25.26
N ARG A 10 -19.22 -12.35 24.97
CA ARG A 10 -18.70 -11.41 25.97
C ARG A 10 -19.33 -10.04 25.76
N THR A 11 -20.07 -9.61 26.78
CA THR A 11 -20.70 -8.29 26.92
C THR A 11 -19.66 -7.23 27.27
N SER A 12 -19.86 -6.05 26.70
CA SER A 12 -19.18 -4.79 26.97
C SER A 12 -19.62 -4.16 28.29
N SER A 13 -18.69 -3.61 29.06
CA SER A 13 -18.98 -2.58 30.07
C SER A 13 -17.89 -1.52 30.06
N ASN A 14 -18.25 -0.36 29.48
CA ASN A 14 -17.64 0.94 29.77
C ASN A 14 -17.93 1.29 31.24
N SER A 15 -16.94 1.82 31.94
CA SER A 15 -17.15 2.64 33.13
C SER A 15 -16.20 3.82 33.05
N GLU A 16 -16.79 4.98 32.75
CA GLU A 16 -16.25 6.31 33.04
C GLU A 16 -16.14 6.44 34.56
N ASP A 17 -15.05 7.03 35.06
CA ASP A 17 -15.08 7.72 36.35
C ASP A 17 -14.07 8.87 36.32
N ALA A 18 -14.63 10.07 36.38
CA ALA A 18 -13.96 11.34 36.53
C ALA A 18 -13.90 11.68 38.02
N HIS A 19 -12.73 12.10 38.53
CA HIS A 19 -12.65 12.89 39.75
C HIS A 19 -11.66 14.04 39.63
N ASP A 20 -12.27 15.22 39.70
CA ASP A 20 -11.76 16.56 39.98
C ASP A 20 -11.05 16.62 41.34
N VAL A 21 -9.85 17.21 41.40
CA VAL A 21 -9.39 17.97 42.57
C VAL A 21 -8.47 19.12 42.12
N LYS A 22 -9.01 20.34 42.15
CA LYS A 22 -8.28 21.60 42.20
C LYS A 22 -7.33 21.64 43.40
N SER A 23 -6.07 22.01 43.16
CA SER A 23 -5.23 22.62 44.20
C SER A 23 -4.44 23.80 43.62
N THR A 24 -4.98 24.99 43.86
CA THR A 24 -4.31 26.27 43.72
C THR A 24 -3.53 26.57 44.99
N SER A 25 -2.21 26.65 44.91
CA SER A 25 -1.40 27.34 45.92
C SER A 25 -0.60 28.46 45.26
N ARG A 26 -1.10 29.68 45.48
CA ARG A 26 -0.39 30.95 45.30
C ARG A 26 0.91 30.94 46.10
N THR A 27 2.02 31.27 45.46
CA THR A 27 3.18 31.86 46.13
C THR A 27 3.60 33.11 45.39
N LEU A 28 3.45 34.26 46.05
CA LEU A 28 3.99 35.55 45.65
C LEU A 28 5.49 35.53 45.97
N GLY A 29 6.34 35.41 44.94
CA GLY A 29 7.79 35.48 45.04
C GLY A 29 8.30 36.75 44.38
N LEU A 30 9.04 37.55 45.15
CA LEU A 30 9.51 38.89 44.81
C LEU A 30 10.40 38.93 43.56
N ARG A 31 10.30 40.07 42.88
CA ARG A 31 11.09 40.49 41.72
C ARG A 31 12.51 40.84 42.18
N ASN A 32 13.53 40.22 41.57
CA ASN A 32 14.87 40.80 41.50
C ASN A 32 15.10 41.31 40.08
N ARG A 33 15.11 42.64 39.94
CA ARG A 33 15.65 43.34 38.78
C ARG A 33 17.14 43.54 39.05
N SER A 34 17.98 42.78 38.36
CA SER A 34 19.37 43.16 38.11
C SER A 34 19.54 43.34 36.60
N SER A 35 19.85 44.58 36.26
CA SER A 35 20.24 45.05 34.94
C SER A 35 21.51 44.36 34.47
N ALA A 36 21.43 43.63 33.36
CA ALA A 36 22.59 43.26 32.56
C ALA A 36 22.29 43.63 31.10
N LEU A 37 23.12 44.51 30.56
CA LEU A 37 23.21 44.84 29.13
C LEU A 37 23.56 43.55 28.37
N ALA A 38 22.61 43.03 27.58
CA ALA A 38 22.87 41.98 26.61
C ALA A 38 22.73 42.57 25.20
N VAL A 39 23.86 42.62 24.50
CA VAL A 39 23.97 42.89 23.07
C VAL A 39 23.13 41.82 22.34
N ASN A 40 22.11 42.27 21.59
CA ASN A 40 21.28 41.38 20.78
C ASN A 40 22.08 40.90 19.56
N THR A 41 22.63 39.68 19.64
CA THR A 41 23.06 38.93 18.46
C THR A 41 21.93 38.01 18.03
N ASP A 42 20.87 38.58 17.44
CA ASP A 42 19.80 37.80 16.78
C ASP A 42 20.29 37.34 15.40
N HIS A 43 21.05 36.24 15.35
CA HIS A 43 21.39 35.52 14.10
C HIS A 43 21.20 34.02 14.32
N ASP A 44 19.97 33.59 14.58
CA ASP A 44 19.44 32.24 14.23
C ASP A 44 18.04 32.05 14.81
N ARG A 45 17.03 32.68 14.19
CA ARG A 45 15.65 32.18 14.28
C ARG A 45 15.33 31.45 12.98
N PRO A 46 15.09 30.12 12.99
CA PRO A 46 14.53 29.47 11.83
C PRO A 46 13.14 30.06 11.58
N GLY A 47 13.00 30.81 10.49
CA GLY A 47 11.73 31.42 10.10
C GLY A 47 10.62 30.38 9.91
N PRO A 48 9.35 30.82 9.90
CA PRO A 48 8.21 29.91 9.75
C PRO A 48 8.36 29.10 8.46
N ARG A 49 8.42 27.77 8.63
CA ARG A 49 8.55 26.77 7.57
C ARG A 49 7.48 27.02 6.52
N SER A 50 7.87 27.57 5.36
CA SER A 50 6.94 27.81 4.26
C SER A 50 6.21 26.50 3.94
N LYS A 51 4.88 26.55 3.90
CA LYS A 51 4.03 25.40 3.56
C LYS A 51 4.51 24.88 2.21
N ARG A 52 5.16 23.72 2.21
CA ARG A 52 5.60 23.02 0.99
C ARG A 52 4.41 22.93 0.04
N ARG A 53 4.57 23.46 -1.17
CA ARG A 53 3.56 23.34 -2.24
C ARG A 53 3.32 21.85 -2.51
N ASN A 54 2.05 21.45 -2.51
CA ASN A 54 1.65 20.10 -2.90
C ASN A 54 2.04 19.91 -4.38
N PRO A 55 2.67 18.78 -4.76
CA PRO A 55 2.99 18.54 -6.16
C PRO A 55 1.69 18.45 -6.96
N THR A 56 1.65 19.21 -8.05
CA THR A 56 0.61 19.27 -9.08
C THR A 56 0.26 17.86 -9.58
N MET A 57 -1.00 17.62 -9.94
CA MET A 57 -1.58 16.34 -10.34
C MET A 57 -0.91 15.72 -11.59
N SER A 58 0.31 15.21 -11.45
CA SER A 58 0.86 14.23 -12.37
C SER A 58 0.25 12.87 -12.05
N ALA A 59 -0.11 12.10 -13.08
CA ALA A 59 -0.57 10.73 -12.90
C ALA A 59 0.45 9.98 -12.03
N PRO A 60 0.02 9.20 -11.02
CA PRO A 60 0.94 8.50 -10.14
C PRO A 60 1.78 7.54 -10.98
N GLN A 61 3.05 7.88 -11.17
CA GLN A 61 4.01 7.06 -11.87
C GLN A 61 4.11 5.70 -11.15
N SER A 62 3.94 4.61 -11.88
CA SER A 62 4.09 3.27 -11.31
C SER A 62 5.55 3.06 -10.93
N ARG A 63 5.80 2.74 -9.66
CA ARG A 63 7.15 2.38 -9.23
C ARG A 63 7.50 1.00 -9.77
N VAL A 64 8.67 0.90 -10.41
CA VAL A 64 9.28 -0.34 -10.87
C VAL A 64 10.21 -0.89 -9.79
N ILE A 65 10.11 -2.17 -9.46
CA ILE A 65 10.85 -2.80 -8.35
C ILE A 65 11.33 -4.19 -8.78
N ASN A 66 12.56 -4.53 -8.40
CA ASN A 66 13.11 -5.88 -8.59
C ASN A 66 12.75 -6.77 -7.42
N ALA A 67 12.42 -8.02 -7.71
CA ALA A 67 11.95 -8.93 -6.69
C ALA A 67 12.24 -10.39 -7.03
N VAL A 68 12.23 -11.25 -6.00
CA VAL A 68 12.49 -12.68 -6.13
C VAL A 68 11.20 -13.47 -5.88
N VAL A 69 10.87 -14.41 -6.76
CA VAL A 69 9.70 -15.27 -6.61
C VAL A 69 9.97 -16.34 -5.55
N LEU A 70 9.08 -16.47 -4.55
CA LEU A 70 9.17 -17.53 -3.53
C LEU A 70 8.36 -18.76 -3.94
N THR A 71 7.07 -18.55 -4.25
CA THR A 71 6.14 -19.64 -4.58
C THR A 71 5.35 -19.28 -5.83
N ALA A 72 5.35 -20.20 -6.79
CA ALA A 72 4.59 -20.15 -8.02
C ALA A 72 3.73 -21.42 -8.14
N GLY A 73 2.63 -21.37 -8.90
CA GLY A 73 1.78 -22.53 -9.20
C GLY A 73 0.74 -22.91 -8.13
N LEU A 74 0.86 -22.39 -6.90
CA LEU A 74 -0.15 -22.62 -5.84
C LEU A 74 -1.43 -21.79 -6.01
N MET A 75 -1.35 -20.70 -6.75
CA MET A 75 -2.45 -19.77 -6.99
C MET A 75 -2.53 -19.47 -8.48
N GLU A 76 -3.74 -19.43 -9.04
CA GLU A 76 -3.93 -19.11 -10.45
C GLU A 76 -3.51 -17.64 -10.72
N LYS A 77 -2.66 -17.45 -11.74
CA LYS A 77 -2.23 -16.13 -12.24
C LYS A 77 -1.68 -15.18 -11.17
N THR A 78 -1.19 -15.72 -10.06
CA THR A 78 -0.69 -14.96 -8.93
C THR A 78 0.49 -15.66 -8.30
N VAL A 79 1.53 -14.91 -7.99
CA VAL A 79 2.75 -15.42 -7.34
C VAL A 79 3.04 -14.68 -6.05
N LYS A 80 3.72 -15.35 -5.11
CA LYS A 80 4.24 -14.72 -3.90
C LYS A 80 5.70 -14.36 -4.11
N VAL A 81 6.02 -13.10 -3.82
CA VAL A 81 7.30 -12.48 -4.19
C VAL A 81 7.89 -11.74 -2.98
N ARG A 82 9.21 -11.71 -2.87
CA ARG A 82 9.97 -11.02 -1.82
C ARG A 82 10.73 -9.85 -2.44
N ILE A 83 10.54 -8.68 -1.84
CA ILE A 83 11.24 -7.45 -2.18
C ILE A 83 12.28 -7.17 -1.09
N GLY A 84 13.48 -6.75 -1.51
CA GLY A 84 14.50 -6.26 -0.60
C GLY A 84 14.09 -4.93 0.02
N GLY A 85 14.24 -4.81 1.34
CA GLY A 85 13.97 -3.58 2.08
C GLY A 85 14.96 -3.44 3.22
N GLN A 86 15.17 -2.20 3.66
CA GLN A 86 15.99 -1.91 4.85
C GLN A 86 15.21 -0.99 5.79
N LYS A 87 15.38 -1.22 7.08
CA LYS A 87 14.77 -0.41 8.14
C LYS A 87 15.87 0.16 9.03
N TRP A 88 15.85 1.48 9.21
CA TRP A 88 16.73 2.17 10.15
C TRP A 88 16.28 1.91 11.60
N ASN A 89 17.19 1.43 12.43
CA ASN A 89 17.00 1.39 13.87
C ASN A 89 17.60 2.67 14.48
N LYS A 90 16.76 3.52 15.10
CA LYS A 90 17.19 4.81 15.68
C LYS A 90 18.10 4.66 16.89
N HIS A 91 17.93 3.60 17.68
CA HIS A 91 18.71 3.38 18.91
C HIS A 91 20.13 2.91 18.57
N VAL A 92 20.24 1.86 17.75
CA VAL A 92 21.54 1.29 17.32
C VAL A 92 22.18 2.12 16.18
N ARG A 93 21.42 3.04 15.57
CA ARG A 93 21.84 3.87 14.44
C ARG A 93 22.41 3.05 13.27
N LYS A 94 21.70 1.98 12.89
CA LYS A 94 22.09 1.06 11.82
C LYS A 94 20.89 0.65 10.98
N TYR A 95 21.12 0.45 9.68
CA TYR A 95 20.15 -0.18 8.78
C TYR A 95 20.18 -1.70 8.92
N PHE A 96 18.99 -2.29 9.09
CA PHE A 96 18.81 -3.74 9.12
C PHE A 96 17.97 -4.18 7.91
N ASN A 97 18.26 -5.38 7.42
CA ASN A 97 17.49 -6.00 6.35
C ASN A 97 16.07 -6.28 6.84
N HIS A 98 15.08 -5.78 6.10
CA HIS A 98 13.67 -5.96 6.37
C HIS A 98 12.96 -6.32 5.07
N PRO A 99 13.11 -7.58 4.60
CA PRO A 99 12.46 -8.02 3.37
C PRO A 99 10.95 -8.06 3.55
N GLN A 100 10.21 -7.65 2.51
CA GLN A 100 8.75 -7.64 2.51
C GLN A 100 8.22 -8.57 1.45
N THR A 101 7.09 -9.24 1.73
CA THR A 101 6.44 -10.14 0.79
C THR A 101 5.17 -9.53 0.22
N PHE A 102 4.97 -9.70 -1.08
CA PHE A 102 3.78 -9.24 -1.79
C PHE A 102 3.20 -10.32 -2.69
N LEU A 103 1.92 -10.17 -3.01
CA LEU A 103 1.25 -10.94 -4.06
C LEU A 103 1.28 -10.14 -5.36
N VAL A 104 1.70 -10.80 -6.44
CA VAL A 104 1.91 -10.19 -7.75
C VAL A 104 1.08 -10.94 -8.79
N HIS A 105 0.42 -10.19 -9.66
CA HIS A 105 -0.36 -10.75 -10.76
C HIS A 105 0.53 -11.14 -11.94
N ASP A 106 0.39 -12.39 -12.40
CA ASP A 106 1.02 -12.93 -13.61
C ASP A 106 -0.07 -13.50 -14.55
N PRO A 107 -0.56 -12.72 -15.53
CA PRO A 107 -1.67 -13.11 -16.40
C PRO A 107 -1.46 -14.43 -17.16
N ARG A 108 -0.22 -14.72 -17.59
CA ARG A 108 0.11 -15.90 -18.42
C ARG A 108 0.75 -17.04 -17.63
N SER A 109 0.87 -16.92 -16.31
CA SER A 109 1.47 -17.94 -15.42
C SER A 109 2.86 -18.42 -15.91
N SER A 110 3.67 -17.45 -16.34
CA SER A 110 5.00 -17.63 -16.92
C SER A 110 6.09 -17.91 -15.89
N LEU A 111 5.86 -17.56 -14.62
CA LEU A 111 6.90 -17.56 -13.58
C LEU A 111 7.08 -18.92 -12.89
N ARG A 112 8.30 -19.15 -12.40
CA ARG A 112 8.69 -20.28 -11.55
C ARG A 112 9.29 -19.78 -10.23
N ALA A 113 9.33 -20.64 -9.22
CA ALA A 113 9.95 -20.30 -7.95
C ALA A 113 11.45 -20.08 -8.15
N GLY A 114 12.00 -19.02 -7.55
CA GLY A 114 13.41 -18.65 -7.68
C GLY A 114 13.72 -17.62 -8.78
N ASP A 115 12.78 -17.33 -9.69
CA ASP A 115 13.00 -16.31 -10.73
C ASP A 115 13.23 -14.91 -10.12
N ILE A 116 14.07 -14.13 -10.77
CA ILE A 116 14.23 -12.70 -10.49
C ILE A 116 13.42 -11.92 -11.52
N ILE A 117 12.50 -11.09 -11.03
CA ILE A 117 11.51 -10.41 -11.86
C ILE A 117 11.50 -8.91 -11.61
N GLU A 118 11.08 -8.17 -12.62
CA GLU A 118 10.71 -6.77 -12.51
C GLU A 118 9.18 -6.66 -12.33
N ILE A 119 8.74 -5.99 -11.29
CA ILE A 119 7.32 -5.74 -11.00
C ILE A 119 7.01 -4.25 -11.08
N SER A 120 5.80 -3.91 -11.50
CA SER A 120 5.27 -2.55 -11.41
C SER A 120 4.14 -2.45 -10.38
N SER A 121 4.18 -1.38 -9.59
CA SER A 121 3.15 -1.06 -8.60
C SER A 121 1.96 -0.34 -9.22
N GLY A 122 0.80 -0.38 -8.56
CA GLY A 122 -0.39 0.40 -8.96
C GLY A 122 -1.40 -0.41 -9.78
N TRP A 123 -1.08 -1.66 -10.12
CA TRP A 123 -2.01 -2.56 -10.80
C TRP A 123 -2.86 -3.34 -9.80
N ARG A 124 -4.03 -2.79 -9.46
CA ARG A 124 -4.96 -3.44 -8.53
C ARG A 124 -5.84 -4.46 -9.26
N VAL A 125 -5.62 -5.75 -8.96
CA VAL A 125 -6.46 -6.87 -9.46
C VAL A 125 -7.40 -7.35 -8.38
N SER A 126 -6.92 -7.44 -7.14
CA SER A 126 -7.70 -7.90 -5.98
C SER A 126 -7.42 -7.03 -4.75
N LYS A 127 -7.91 -7.43 -3.57
CA LYS A 127 -7.67 -6.72 -2.31
C LYS A 127 -6.17 -6.63 -1.97
N ASN A 128 -5.46 -7.75 -2.16
CA ASN A 128 -4.06 -7.91 -1.77
C ASN A 128 -3.09 -7.86 -2.96
N VAL A 129 -3.58 -8.08 -4.19
CA VAL A 129 -2.76 -8.04 -5.41
C VAL A 129 -2.78 -6.62 -6.00
N ARG A 130 -1.67 -5.91 -5.81
CA ARG A 130 -1.46 -4.50 -6.21
C ARG A 130 -0.29 -4.29 -7.16
N HIS A 131 0.39 -5.38 -7.51
CA HIS A 131 1.57 -5.40 -8.35
C HIS A 131 1.33 -6.35 -9.51
N VAL A 132 2.00 -6.06 -10.63
CA VAL A 132 1.97 -6.90 -11.83
C VAL A 132 3.39 -7.12 -12.33
N VAL A 133 3.61 -8.28 -12.95
CA VAL A 133 4.90 -8.61 -13.57
C VAL A 133 5.08 -7.78 -14.83
N ASN A 134 6.27 -7.19 -14.99
CA ASN A 134 6.64 -6.45 -16.20
C ASN A 134 7.54 -7.30 -17.12
N ARG A 135 8.66 -7.81 -16.57
CA ARG A 135 9.55 -8.73 -17.29
C ARG A 135 10.29 -9.68 -16.34
N ILE A 136 10.75 -10.80 -16.87
CA ILE A 136 11.69 -11.71 -16.19
C ILE A 136 13.10 -11.15 -16.41
N ILE A 137 13.84 -10.94 -15.33
CA ILE A 137 15.23 -10.44 -15.38
C ILE A 137 16.18 -11.63 -15.50
N ALA A 138 16.01 -12.63 -14.65
CA ALA A 138 16.80 -13.86 -14.67
C ALA A 138 15.89 -15.07 -14.40
N PRO A 139 15.74 -15.99 -15.37
CA PRO A 139 14.99 -17.22 -15.16
C PRO A 139 15.80 -18.20 -14.32
N PHE A 140 15.12 -18.92 -13.43
CA PHE A 140 15.69 -20.03 -12.67
C PHE A 140 15.17 -21.37 -13.22
N GLY A 141 16.07 -22.30 -13.57
CA GLY A 141 15.70 -23.58 -14.16
C GLY A 141 15.44 -23.46 -15.66
N GLU A 142 14.19 -23.63 -16.09
CA GLU A 142 13.80 -23.62 -17.51
C GLU A 142 14.14 -22.27 -18.18
N PRO A 143 14.63 -22.24 -19.43
CA PRO A 143 14.90 -21.00 -20.14
C PRO A 143 13.62 -20.24 -20.47
N ILE A 144 13.75 -18.95 -20.82
CA ILE A 144 12.60 -18.07 -21.07
C ILE A 144 11.78 -18.50 -22.30
N GLU A 145 12.42 -19.18 -23.26
CA GLU A 145 11.81 -19.65 -24.51
C GLU A 145 10.83 -20.81 -24.30
N ALA A 146 11.09 -21.66 -23.29
CA ALA A 146 10.23 -22.79 -22.97
C ALA A 146 8.94 -22.37 -22.24
N ARG A 147 8.82 -21.09 -21.86
CA ARG A 147 7.76 -20.56 -21.01
C ARG A 147 6.81 -19.66 -21.81
N PRO A 148 5.55 -19.51 -21.35
CA PRO A 148 4.68 -18.48 -21.89
C PRO A 148 5.32 -17.09 -21.75
N SER A 149 5.23 -16.26 -22.78
CA SER A 149 5.78 -14.90 -22.75
C SER A 149 5.05 -14.03 -21.71
N VAL A 150 5.74 -13.07 -21.08
CA VAL A 150 5.10 -12.13 -20.15
C VAL A 150 4.27 -11.11 -20.93
N MET A 151 3.09 -10.75 -20.40
CA MET A 151 2.21 -9.78 -21.05
C MET A 151 2.73 -8.35 -20.92
N THR A 152 2.82 -7.66 -22.06
CA THR A 152 3.27 -6.26 -22.12
C THR A 152 2.26 -5.33 -21.44
N GLU A 153 2.69 -4.12 -21.12
CA GLU A 153 1.80 -3.12 -20.50
C GLU A 153 0.65 -2.70 -21.43
N VAL A 154 0.91 -2.61 -22.74
CA VAL A 154 -0.08 -2.22 -23.75
C VAL A 154 -1.18 -3.29 -23.82
N GLU A 155 -0.80 -4.56 -23.99
CA GLU A 155 -1.74 -5.69 -24.00
C GLU A 155 -2.59 -5.72 -22.70
N ARG A 156 -1.95 -5.47 -21.55
CA ARG A 156 -2.64 -5.37 -20.25
C ARG A 156 -3.72 -4.29 -20.24
N LEU A 157 -3.43 -3.12 -20.80
CA LEU A 157 -4.37 -2.01 -20.85
C LEU A 157 -5.52 -2.29 -21.82
N GLU A 158 -5.23 -2.93 -22.95
CA GLU A 158 -6.21 -3.34 -23.94
C GLU A 158 -7.17 -4.38 -23.39
N GLU A 159 -6.69 -5.45 -22.75
CA GLU A 159 -7.55 -6.44 -22.08
C GLU A 159 -8.47 -5.78 -21.05
N ARG A 160 -7.94 -4.82 -20.28
CA ARG A 160 -8.75 -4.07 -19.32
C ARG A 160 -9.78 -3.18 -20.00
N ARG A 161 -9.44 -2.54 -21.13
CA ARG A 161 -10.35 -1.71 -21.93
C ARG A 161 -11.49 -2.56 -22.48
N LEU A 162 -11.18 -3.68 -23.13
CA LEU A 162 -12.15 -4.63 -23.66
C LEU A 162 -13.09 -5.17 -22.57
N LYS A 163 -12.55 -5.51 -21.40
CA LYS A 163 -13.36 -5.97 -20.26
C LYS A 163 -14.31 -4.88 -19.74
N LYS A 164 -13.91 -3.61 -19.79
CA LYS A 164 -14.79 -2.48 -19.43
C LYS A 164 -15.87 -2.28 -20.49
N GLU A 165 -15.50 -2.23 -21.76
CA GLU A 165 -16.42 -2.07 -22.89
C GLU A 165 -17.48 -3.18 -22.91
N ALA A 166 -17.08 -4.45 -22.74
CA ALA A 166 -18.02 -5.58 -22.65
C ALA A 166 -19.00 -5.44 -21.47
N LYS A 167 -18.52 -4.92 -20.32
CA LYS A 167 -19.36 -4.67 -19.16
C LYS A 167 -20.35 -3.52 -19.41
N GLU A 168 -19.93 -2.48 -20.10
CA GLU A 168 -20.77 -1.34 -20.47
C GLU A 168 -21.84 -1.74 -21.48
N LEU A 169 -21.49 -2.49 -22.53
CA LEU A 169 -22.45 -3.07 -23.47
C LEU A 169 -23.49 -3.94 -22.77
N ARG A 170 -23.07 -4.78 -21.81
CA ARG A 170 -24.00 -5.60 -21.02
C ARG A 170 -24.97 -4.73 -20.20
N ARG A 171 -24.50 -3.62 -19.62
CA ARG A 171 -25.35 -2.70 -18.85
C ARG A 171 -26.31 -1.91 -19.74
N ALA A 172 -25.86 -1.50 -20.91
CA ALA A 172 -26.68 -0.77 -21.88
C ALA A 172 -27.87 -1.62 -22.35
N LYS A 173 -27.63 -2.89 -22.69
CA LYS A 173 -28.69 -3.85 -23.11
C LYS A 173 -29.77 -4.02 -22.03
N ILE A 174 -29.35 -4.28 -20.79
CA ILE A 174 -30.27 -4.40 -19.66
C ILE A 174 -31.09 -3.12 -19.48
N GLY A 175 -30.45 -1.95 -19.55
CA GLY A 175 -31.15 -0.66 -19.41
C GLY A 175 -32.08 -0.31 -20.57
N THR A 176 -31.88 -0.85 -21.77
CA THR A 176 -32.81 -0.67 -22.90
C THR A 176 -34.02 -1.58 -22.79
N GLU A 177 -33.82 -2.84 -22.39
CA GLU A 177 -34.90 -3.82 -22.20
C GLU A 177 -35.85 -3.36 -21.07
N GLU A 178 -35.31 -2.94 -19.92
CA GLU A 178 -36.10 -2.41 -18.80
C GLU A 178 -36.93 -1.15 -19.16
N LYS A 179 -36.47 -0.36 -20.13
CA LYS A 179 -37.21 0.83 -20.59
C LYS A 179 -38.36 0.45 -21.50
N ILE A 180 -38.15 -0.51 -22.40
CA ILE A 180 -39.19 -1.02 -23.30
C ILE A 180 -40.34 -1.62 -22.47
N GLU A 181 -40.03 -2.44 -21.46
CA GLU A 181 -41.04 -3.06 -20.58
C GLU A 181 -41.84 -2.06 -19.73
N LYS A 182 -41.27 -0.91 -19.35
CA LYS A 182 -41.99 0.14 -18.58
C LYS A 182 -42.82 1.08 -19.45
N SER A 183 -42.56 1.10 -20.75
CA SER A 183 -43.30 1.92 -21.72
C SER A 183 -44.43 1.17 -22.44
N ALA A 184 -44.52 -0.15 -22.25
CA ALA A 184 -45.61 -1.00 -22.69
C ALA A 184 -46.63 -1.19 -21.56
#